data_AF-A0A351RCB7-F1
#
_entry.id   AF-A0A351RCB7-F1
#
_cell.length_a   1.000
_cell.length_b   1.000
_cell.length_c   1.000
_cell.angle_alpha   90.00
_cell.angle_beta   90.00
_cell.angle_gamma   90.00
#
_symmetry.space_group_name_H-M   'P 1'
#
loop_
_entity.id
_entity.type
_entity.pdbx_description
1 polymer ?
#
loop_
_entity_poly.entity_id
_entity_poly.type
_entity_poly.pdbx_seq_one_letter_code
_entity_poly.pdbx_strand_id
1 'polypeptide(L)'
;VLFHRVANTLNYLDIKTVIVSCGTCMDQLQKYEFEKIFPGCRLLDIHEYLMEKDMRLQAVTGTRYMYHDPCHTPMKTYKPLEVTSALMGQDVALNDRCCGESGTFAVARPDISTQVKMRKQEELEKGLQQMGLTVGAPEMEVKILTSCPSCLQGLSRYGEDTGIEADYIVVEMAKHILGENWMQEYVHKANNGGIEKVLL
;
A
#
# COMPACT_ATOMS: atom_id res chain seq x y z
N VAL A 1 -21.75 11.24 -8.91
CA VAL A 1 -21.94 11.81 -10.27
C VAL A 1 -20.83 11.39 -11.23
N LEU A 2 -19.54 11.61 -10.91
CA LEU A 2 -18.43 11.25 -11.81
C LEU A 2 -18.34 9.74 -12.12
N PHE A 3 -18.44 8.87 -11.11
CA PHE A 3 -18.32 7.42 -11.31
C PHE A 3 -19.48 6.82 -12.14
N HIS A 4 -20.70 7.35 -12.00
CA HIS A 4 -21.82 7.01 -12.89
C HIS A 4 -21.58 7.45 -14.33
N ARG A 5 -20.95 8.62 -14.55
CA ARG A 5 -20.57 9.05 -15.91
C ARG A 5 -19.54 8.11 -16.51
N VAL A 6 -18.52 7.72 -15.74
CA VAL A 6 -17.53 6.72 -16.17
C VAL A 6 -18.20 5.41 -16.56
N ALA A 7 -19.09 4.88 -15.71
CA ALA A 7 -19.82 3.64 -16.01
C ALA A 7 -20.71 3.75 -17.26
N ASN A 8 -21.41 4.87 -17.45
CA ASN A 8 -22.22 5.10 -18.64
C ASN A 8 -21.35 5.22 -19.90
N THR A 9 -20.23 5.93 -19.83
CA THR A 9 -19.31 6.08 -20.97
C THR A 9 -18.65 4.75 -21.32
N LEU A 10 -18.36 3.89 -20.33
CA LEU A 10 -17.74 2.59 -20.50
C LEU A 10 -18.75 1.43 -20.64
N ASN A 11 -20.03 1.72 -20.88
CA ASN A 11 -21.09 0.70 -20.92
C ASN A 11 -20.93 -0.34 -22.05
N TYR A 12 -20.09 -0.04 -23.05
CA TYR A 12 -19.75 -0.95 -24.13
C TYR A 12 -18.71 -2.00 -23.73
N LEU A 13 -18.07 -1.84 -22.57
CA LEU A 13 -17.13 -2.80 -21.99
C LEU A 13 -17.81 -3.66 -20.94
N ASP A 14 -17.53 -4.97 -20.96
CA ASP A 14 -17.97 -5.89 -19.92
C ASP A 14 -16.96 -5.93 -18.76
N ILE A 15 -17.07 -4.95 -17.85
CA ILE A 15 -16.13 -4.79 -16.73
C ILE A 15 -16.48 -5.78 -15.61
N LYS A 16 -15.61 -6.78 -15.41
CA LYS A 16 -15.78 -7.81 -14.37
C LYS A 16 -15.10 -7.49 -13.04
N THR A 17 -14.11 -6.60 -13.03
CA THR A 17 -13.36 -6.27 -11.82
C THR A 17 -12.87 -4.83 -11.88
N VAL A 18 -13.09 -4.08 -10.80
CA VAL A 18 -12.52 -2.77 -10.54
C VAL A 18 -11.46 -2.93 -9.45
N ILE A 19 -10.25 -2.47 -9.76
CA ILE A 19 -9.11 -2.54 -8.86
C ILE A 19 -8.81 -1.15 -8.31
N VAL A 20 -8.57 -1.06 -7.00
CA VAL A 20 -8.13 0.17 -6.33
C VAL A 20 -6.85 -0.07 -5.54
N SER A 21 -6.13 1.01 -5.22
CA SER A 21 -4.88 0.95 -4.45
C SER A 21 -4.90 1.91 -3.25
N CYS A 22 -6.08 2.29 -2.78
CA CYS A 22 -6.23 3.24 -1.68
C CYS A 22 -7.47 2.90 -0.86
N GLY A 23 -7.29 2.78 0.46
CA GLY A 23 -8.38 2.38 1.35
C GLY A 23 -9.51 3.40 1.41
N THR A 24 -9.20 4.69 1.34
CA THR A 24 -10.23 5.73 1.25
C THR A 24 -11.04 5.58 -0.04
N CYS A 25 -10.42 5.25 -1.18
CA CYS A 25 -11.14 5.01 -2.43
C CYS A 25 -12.05 3.77 -2.31
N MET A 26 -11.55 2.69 -1.71
CA MET A 26 -12.32 1.48 -1.41
C MET A 26 -13.56 1.81 -0.57
N ASP A 27 -13.36 2.48 0.57
CA ASP A 27 -14.44 2.85 1.50
C ASP A 27 -15.49 3.74 0.81
N GLN A 28 -15.07 4.68 -0.03
CA GLN A 28 -15.99 5.57 -0.76
C GLN A 28 -16.79 4.81 -1.81
N LEU A 29 -16.18 3.91 -2.59
CA LEU A 29 -16.89 3.10 -3.58
C LEU A 29 -17.91 2.16 -2.93
N GLN A 30 -17.54 1.52 -1.81
CA GLN A 30 -18.47 0.68 -1.05
C GLN A 30 -19.68 1.47 -0.53
N LYS A 31 -19.47 2.69 -0.01
CA LYS A 31 -20.55 3.58 0.44
C LYS A 31 -21.43 4.08 -0.71
N TYR A 32 -20.86 4.28 -1.88
CA TYR A 32 -21.55 4.84 -3.05
C TYR A 32 -22.34 3.78 -3.84
N GLU A 33 -22.74 2.68 -3.17
CA GLU A 33 -23.51 1.58 -3.75
C GLU A 33 -22.90 1.08 -5.07
N PHE A 34 -21.60 0.77 -5.07
CA PHE A 34 -20.84 0.31 -6.24
C PHE A 34 -21.60 -0.70 -7.12
N GLU A 35 -22.33 -1.62 -6.51
CA GLU A 35 -23.14 -2.64 -7.20
C GLU A 35 -24.24 -2.04 -8.11
N LYS A 36 -24.77 -0.85 -7.80
CA LYS A 36 -25.70 -0.14 -8.69
C LYS A 36 -25.01 0.47 -9.91
N ILE A 37 -23.70 0.66 -9.86
CA ILE A 37 -22.89 1.27 -10.92
C ILE A 37 -22.31 0.18 -11.82
N PHE A 38 -21.75 -0.87 -11.23
CA PHE A 38 -21.19 -2.03 -11.92
C PHE A 38 -21.79 -3.32 -11.36
N PRO A 39 -23.00 -3.72 -11.80
CA PRO A 39 -23.67 -4.91 -11.28
C PRO A 39 -22.84 -6.18 -11.52
N GLY A 40 -22.65 -6.99 -10.46
CA GLY A 40 -21.88 -8.24 -10.52
C GLY A 40 -20.37 -8.06 -10.73
N CYS A 41 -19.86 -6.83 -10.69
CA CYS A 41 -18.43 -6.55 -10.78
C CYS A 41 -17.76 -6.72 -9.41
N ARG A 42 -16.57 -7.32 -9.39
CA ARG A 42 -15.74 -7.42 -8.18
C ARG A 42 -15.07 -6.07 -7.92
N LEU A 43 -15.01 -5.67 -6.65
CA LEU A 43 -14.19 -4.55 -6.20
C LEU A 43 -13.06 -5.10 -5.33
N LEU A 44 -11.81 -4.91 -5.75
CA LEU A 44 -10.64 -5.48 -5.08
C LEU A 44 -9.54 -4.45 -4.89
N ASP A 45 -8.74 -4.65 -3.85
CA ASP A 45 -7.45 -3.98 -3.77
C ASP A 45 -6.41 -4.64 -4.70
N ILE A 46 -5.46 -3.85 -5.20
CA ILE A 46 -4.41 -4.32 -6.11
C ILE A 46 -3.59 -5.46 -5.50
N HIS A 47 -3.33 -5.44 -4.19
CA HIS A 47 -2.52 -6.47 -3.53
C HIS A 47 -3.29 -7.79 -3.45
N GLU A 48 -4.60 -7.74 -3.19
CA GLU A 48 -5.47 -8.94 -3.22
C GLU A 48 -5.49 -9.53 -4.63
N TYR A 49 -5.64 -8.68 -5.65
CA TYR A 49 -5.63 -9.11 -7.03
C TYR A 49 -4.30 -9.76 -7.43
N LEU A 50 -3.16 -9.17 -7.07
CA LEU A 50 -1.83 -9.74 -7.33
C LEU A 50 -1.65 -11.08 -6.61
N MET A 51 -2.13 -11.21 -5.37
CA MET A 51 -2.08 -12.47 -4.62
C MET A 51 -2.92 -13.55 -5.31
N GLU A 52 -4.13 -13.23 -5.78
CA GLU A 52 -4.97 -14.16 -6.56
C GLU A 52 -4.32 -14.60 -7.88
N LYS A 53 -3.36 -13.84 -8.40
CA LYS A 53 -2.58 -14.17 -9.59
C LYS A 53 -1.28 -14.90 -9.30
N ASP A 54 -1.03 -15.29 -8.04
CA ASP A 54 0.23 -15.90 -7.59
C ASP A 54 1.47 -15.03 -7.92
N MET A 55 1.27 -13.71 -7.95
CA MET A 55 2.36 -12.75 -8.10
C MET A 55 3.08 -12.63 -6.74
N ARG A 56 4.16 -13.38 -6.57
CA ARG A 56 4.98 -13.34 -5.35
C ARG A 56 6.45 -13.18 -5.66
N LEU A 57 7.18 -12.54 -4.75
CA LEU A 57 8.63 -12.45 -4.86
C LEU A 57 9.27 -13.82 -4.65
N GLN A 58 10.25 -14.14 -5.49
CA GLN A 58 11.04 -15.36 -5.34
C GLN A 58 12.27 -15.05 -4.51
N ALA A 59 12.32 -15.63 -3.29
CA ALA A 59 13.49 -15.62 -2.41
C ALA A 59 14.19 -14.26 -2.28
N VAL A 60 13.51 -13.27 -1.67
CA VAL A 60 14.18 -12.00 -1.32
C VAL A 60 15.22 -12.27 -0.24
N THR A 61 16.50 -12.14 -0.59
CA THR A 61 17.62 -12.25 0.34
C THR A 61 18.13 -10.86 0.70
N GLY A 62 18.28 -10.57 2.00
CA GLY A 62 18.98 -9.37 2.48
C GLY A 62 18.10 -8.29 3.11
N THR A 63 16.77 -8.35 2.90
CA THR A 63 15.82 -7.37 3.45
C THR A 63 14.87 -8.03 4.43
N ARG A 64 14.66 -7.42 5.60
CA ARG A 64 13.60 -7.79 6.56
C ARG A 64 12.38 -6.91 6.34
N TYR A 65 11.21 -7.52 6.38
CA TYR A 65 9.95 -6.80 6.23
C TYR A 65 9.14 -6.81 7.53
N MET A 66 8.51 -5.67 7.76
CA MET A 66 7.37 -5.53 8.67
C MET A 66 6.24 -4.84 7.92
N TYR A 67 5.01 -4.99 8.41
CA TYR A 67 3.82 -4.48 7.74
C TYR A 67 3.05 -3.53 8.63
N HIS A 68 2.74 -2.35 8.11
CA HIS A 68 1.79 -1.42 8.68
C HIS A 68 0.43 -1.53 7.97
N ASP A 69 -0.53 -2.14 8.66
CA ASP A 69 -1.93 -2.14 8.23
C ASP A 69 -2.54 -0.74 8.44
N PRO A 70 -2.97 -0.06 7.36
CA PRO A 70 -3.54 1.28 7.47
C PRO A 70 -4.84 1.29 8.27
N CYS A 71 -5.13 2.40 8.98
CA CYS A 71 -6.41 2.59 9.67
C CYS A 71 -7.63 2.47 8.74
N HIS A 72 -7.44 2.83 7.46
CA HIS A 72 -8.37 2.58 6.37
C HIS A 72 -7.76 1.51 5.47
N THR A 73 -7.82 0.25 5.88
CA THR A 73 -7.24 -0.85 5.10
C THR A 73 -8.01 -1.03 3.78
N PRO A 74 -7.33 -1.05 2.61
CA PRO A 74 -7.99 -1.26 1.32
C PRO A 74 -8.38 -2.72 1.08
N MET A 75 -7.69 -3.68 1.72
CA MET A 75 -7.93 -5.11 1.52
C MET A 75 -9.14 -5.53 2.36
N LYS A 76 -10.25 -5.88 1.70
CA LYS A 76 -11.54 -6.20 2.34
C LYS A 76 -11.92 -7.68 2.23
N THR A 77 -11.25 -8.42 1.35
CA THR A 77 -11.55 -9.82 1.01
C THR A 77 -10.66 -10.77 1.81
N TYR A 78 -9.37 -10.42 1.94
CA TYR A 78 -8.37 -11.23 2.65
C TYR A 78 -7.72 -10.44 3.78
N LYS A 79 -7.09 -11.13 4.74
CA LYS A 79 -6.39 -10.45 5.83
C LYS A 79 -5.15 -9.73 5.30
N PRO A 80 -4.99 -8.43 5.58
CA PRO A 80 -3.86 -7.62 5.06
C PRO A 80 -2.47 -8.22 5.28
N LEU A 81 -2.23 -8.79 6.47
CA LEU A 81 -0.95 -9.42 6.81
C LEU A 81 -0.68 -10.70 6.01
N GLU A 82 -1.71 -11.51 5.78
CA GLU A 82 -1.61 -12.75 5.00
C GLU A 82 -1.31 -12.41 3.53
N VAL A 83 -2.00 -11.41 2.96
CA VAL A 83 -1.72 -10.91 1.61
C VAL A 83 -0.29 -10.41 1.50
N THR A 84 0.16 -9.58 2.44
CA THR A 84 1.51 -9.01 2.42
C THR A 84 2.57 -10.11 2.49
N SER A 85 2.41 -11.09 3.39
CA SER A 85 3.36 -12.21 3.52
C SER A 85 3.38 -13.09 2.27
N ALA A 86 2.21 -13.36 1.68
CA ALA A 86 2.11 -14.11 0.43
C ALA A 86 2.83 -13.41 -0.74
N LEU A 87 2.64 -12.09 -0.89
CA LEU A 87 3.27 -11.30 -1.94
C LEU A 87 4.79 -11.18 -1.76
N MET A 88 5.26 -11.02 -0.52
CA MET A 88 6.69 -10.95 -0.20
C MET A 88 7.40 -12.31 -0.23
N GLY A 89 6.64 -13.41 -0.28
CA GLY A 89 7.19 -14.76 -0.30
C GLY A 89 7.89 -15.17 1.00
N GLN A 90 7.59 -14.49 2.11
CA GLN A 90 8.16 -14.74 3.43
C GLN A 90 7.23 -14.23 4.54
N ASP A 91 7.44 -14.66 5.77
CA ASP A 91 6.70 -14.15 6.92
C ASP A 91 7.03 -12.67 7.15
N VAL A 92 5.98 -11.85 7.28
CA VAL A 92 6.09 -10.42 7.57
C VAL A 92 5.46 -10.15 8.94
N ALA A 93 6.19 -9.45 9.81
CA ALA A 93 5.67 -9.11 11.14
C ALA A 93 4.74 -7.89 11.08
N LEU A 94 3.61 -7.95 11.78
CA LEU A 94 2.72 -6.78 11.93
C LEU A 94 3.38 -5.73 12.84
N ASN A 95 3.45 -4.50 12.36
CA ASN A 95 3.81 -3.33 13.15
C ASN A 95 2.57 -2.44 13.34
N ASP A 96 1.92 -2.65 14.49
CA ASP A 96 0.63 -2.04 14.84
C ASP A 96 0.76 -0.53 15.13
N ARG A 97 -0.37 0.11 15.44
CA ARG A 97 -0.56 1.54 15.70
C ARG A 97 -0.52 2.42 14.47
N CYS A 98 -1.38 3.43 14.51
CA CYS A 98 -1.45 4.51 13.52
C CYS A 98 -0.09 5.19 13.37
N CYS A 99 0.29 5.53 12.14
CA CYS A 99 1.56 6.21 11.88
C CYS A 99 1.60 7.68 12.35
N GLY A 100 0.50 8.26 12.82
CA GLY A 100 0.44 9.62 13.40
C GLY A 100 0.63 10.79 12.41
N GLU A 101 1.22 10.54 11.26
CA GLU A 101 1.68 11.57 10.31
C GLU A 101 0.87 11.61 8.99
N SER A 102 -0.05 10.65 8.78
CA SER A 102 -0.83 10.54 7.56
C SER A 102 -1.95 11.60 7.43
N GLY A 103 -2.15 12.06 6.20
CA GLY A 103 -3.31 12.89 5.83
C GLY A 103 -3.25 14.28 6.47
N THR A 104 -4.42 14.80 6.88
CA THR A 104 -4.51 16.12 7.53
C THR A 104 -4.40 16.05 9.05
N PHE A 105 -4.31 14.85 9.65
CA PHE A 105 -4.36 14.68 11.10
C PHE A 105 -3.24 15.43 11.82
N ALA A 106 -1.99 15.28 11.38
CA ALA A 106 -0.84 15.93 11.99
C ALA A 106 -0.90 17.47 11.92
N VAL A 107 -1.49 18.01 10.86
CA VAL A 107 -1.67 19.46 10.67
C VAL A 107 -2.86 19.98 11.48
N ALA A 108 -3.96 19.22 11.53
CA ALA A 108 -5.19 19.63 12.19
C ALA A 108 -5.11 19.50 13.71
N ARG A 109 -4.39 18.51 14.23
CA ARG A 109 -4.27 18.19 15.66
C ARG A 109 -2.81 17.86 16.05
N PRO A 110 -1.88 18.82 15.92
CA PRO A 110 -0.48 18.64 16.28
C PRO A 110 -0.29 18.28 17.77
N ASP A 111 -1.23 18.73 18.61
CA ASP A 111 -1.32 18.44 20.05
C ASP A 111 -1.50 16.94 20.35
N ILE A 112 -2.17 16.20 19.45
CA ILE A 112 -2.38 14.75 19.57
C ILE A 112 -1.38 13.98 18.71
N SER A 113 -1.13 14.41 17.47
CA SER A 113 -0.34 13.65 16.51
C SER A 113 1.08 13.37 17.00
N THR A 114 1.66 14.31 17.75
CA THR A 114 2.99 14.14 18.37
C THR A 114 3.05 12.92 19.29
N GLN A 115 2.01 12.68 20.11
CA GLN A 115 1.95 11.51 20.99
C GLN A 115 1.74 10.22 20.21
N VAL A 116 0.91 10.26 19.17
CA VAL A 116 0.70 9.11 18.27
C VAL A 116 2.00 8.77 17.54
N LYS A 117 2.75 9.79 17.11
CA LYS A 117 4.06 9.63 16.47
C LYS A 117 5.04 8.93 17.42
N MET A 118 5.19 9.42 18.65
CA MET A 118 6.06 8.78 19.66
C MET A 118 5.67 7.33 19.87
N ARG A 119 4.37 7.03 20.01
CA ARG A 119 3.91 5.66 20.21
C ARG A 119 4.20 4.77 19.00
N LYS A 120 4.09 5.29 17.77
CA LYS A 120 4.46 4.53 16.58
C LYS A 120 5.96 4.23 16.54
N GLN A 121 6.78 5.22 16.88
CA GLN A 121 8.23 5.05 16.93
C GLN A 121 8.61 3.94 17.92
N GLU A 122 8.03 3.92 19.13
CA GLU A 122 8.24 2.84 20.10
C GLU A 122 7.88 1.45 19.51
N GLU A 123 6.82 1.34 18.71
CA GLU A 123 6.46 0.07 18.08
C GLU A 123 7.43 -0.33 16.96
N LEU A 124 7.97 0.63 16.20
CA LEU A 124 9.02 0.39 15.20
C LEU A 124 10.30 -0.11 15.87
N GLU A 125 10.73 0.56 16.93
CA GLU A 125 11.91 0.21 17.72
C GLU A 125 11.79 -1.19 18.34
N LYS A 126 10.61 -1.52 18.90
CA LYS A 126 10.32 -2.88 19.38
C LYS A 126 10.43 -3.92 18.27
N GLY A 127 9.92 -3.60 17.08
CA GLY A 127 10.01 -4.48 15.93
C GLY A 127 11.46 -4.77 15.53
N LEU A 128 12.33 -3.76 15.52
CA LEU A 128 13.77 -3.93 15.30
C LEU A 128 14.42 -4.80 16.38
N GLN A 129 14.11 -4.53 17.65
CA GLN A 129 14.63 -5.31 18.77
C GLN A 129 14.22 -6.78 18.70
N GLN A 130 12.97 -7.06 18.31
CA GLN A 130 12.48 -8.44 18.08
C GLN A 130 13.21 -9.15 16.94
N MET A 131 13.69 -8.39 15.95
CA MET A 131 14.54 -8.89 14.86
C MET A 131 16.02 -9.00 15.26
N GLY A 132 16.39 -8.55 16.47
CA GLY A 132 17.77 -8.52 16.96
C GLY A 132 18.63 -7.44 16.29
N LEU A 133 18.02 -6.35 15.82
CA LEU A 133 18.68 -5.29 15.07
C LEU A 133 18.82 -4.02 15.91
N THR A 134 19.90 -3.28 15.64
CA THR A 134 20.18 -2.00 16.32
C THR A 134 19.24 -0.90 15.81
N VAL A 135 18.53 -0.23 16.72
CA VAL A 135 17.69 0.94 16.40
C VAL A 135 18.54 2.08 15.86
N GLY A 136 18.11 2.68 14.75
CA GLY A 136 18.78 3.81 14.09
C GLY A 136 19.90 3.40 13.14
N ALA A 137 20.48 2.20 13.32
CA ALA A 137 21.54 1.68 12.49
C ALA A 137 21.47 0.13 12.39
N PRO A 138 20.39 -0.42 11.80
CA PRO A 138 20.24 -1.85 11.68
C PRO A 138 21.34 -2.45 10.79
N GLU A 139 21.81 -3.63 11.17
CA GLU A 139 22.90 -4.36 10.50
C GLU A 139 22.49 -4.91 9.12
N MET A 140 21.20 -4.87 8.81
CA MET A 140 20.63 -5.26 7.53
C MET A 140 19.48 -4.31 7.15
N GLU A 141 19.10 -4.33 5.88
CA GLU A 141 18.01 -3.50 5.39
C GLU A 141 16.68 -3.95 6.03
N VAL A 142 15.94 -2.99 6.58
CA VAL A 142 14.61 -3.22 7.15
C VAL A 142 13.63 -2.28 6.47
N LYS A 143 12.55 -2.86 5.95
CA LYS A 143 11.46 -2.09 5.34
C LYS A 143 10.15 -2.28 6.10
N ILE A 144 9.45 -1.17 6.30
CA ILE A 144 8.04 -1.20 6.69
C ILE A 144 7.16 -0.99 5.47
N LEU A 145 6.39 -2.03 5.13
CA LEU A 145 5.48 -2.04 4.00
C LEU A 145 4.11 -1.51 4.41
N THR A 146 3.44 -0.84 3.48
CA THR A 146 2.04 -0.46 3.65
C THR A 146 1.26 -0.49 2.33
N SER A 147 -0.07 -0.53 2.42
CA SER A 147 -0.99 -0.44 1.29
C SER A 147 -1.69 0.93 1.19
N CYS A 148 -1.25 1.92 1.97
CA CYS A 148 -1.80 3.28 1.95
C CYS A 148 -0.75 4.34 1.55
N PRO A 149 -0.97 5.12 0.47
CA PRO A 149 -0.02 6.16 0.05
C PRO A 149 0.20 7.24 1.11
N SER A 150 -0.83 7.60 1.88
CA SER A 150 -0.68 8.56 2.97
C SER A 150 0.16 7.99 4.12
N CYS A 151 -0.01 6.69 4.43
CA CYS A 151 0.81 6.02 5.43
C CYS A 151 2.26 5.91 4.98
N LEU A 152 2.53 5.67 3.70
CA LEU A 152 3.88 5.68 3.15
C LEU A 152 4.60 7.01 3.47
N GLN A 153 3.95 8.14 3.16
CA GLN A 153 4.50 9.46 3.45
C GLN A 153 4.69 9.72 4.96
N GLY A 154 3.79 9.21 5.79
CA GLY A 154 3.91 9.35 7.24
C GLY A 154 5.04 8.48 7.82
N LEU A 155 5.12 7.23 7.37
CA LEU A 155 6.11 6.25 7.80
C LEU A 155 7.52 6.62 7.36
N SER A 156 7.68 7.26 6.19
CA SER A 156 9.01 7.71 5.73
C SER A 156 9.67 8.72 6.66
N ARG A 157 8.90 9.40 7.53
CA ARG A 157 9.42 10.36 8.52
C ARG A 157 10.12 9.71 9.71
N TYR A 158 10.01 8.40 9.89
CA TYR A 158 10.68 7.67 10.97
C TYR A 158 12.05 7.11 10.55
N GLY A 159 12.40 7.22 9.27
CA GLY A 159 13.63 6.61 8.75
C GLY A 159 14.89 7.17 9.39
N GLU A 160 14.96 8.48 9.64
CA GLU A 160 16.12 9.11 10.31
C GLU A 160 16.30 8.62 11.75
N ASP A 161 15.20 8.38 12.47
CA ASP A 161 15.23 7.98 13.88
C ASP A 161 15.47 6.47 14.05
N THR A 162 14.99 5.65 13.12
CA THR A 162 14.93 4.18 13.28
C THR A 162 15.84 3.41 12.33
N GLY A 163 16.28 4.01 11.22
CA GLY A 163 16.99 3.32 10.14
C GLY A 163 16.08 2.43 9.27
N ILE A 164 14.76 2.47 9.46
CA ILE A 164 13.78 1.69 8.67
C ILE A 164 13.36 2.49 7.44
N GLU A 165 13.37 1.87 6.26
CA GLU A 165 12.80 2.45 5.05
C GLU A 165 11.30 2.13 4.94
N ALA A 166 10.47 3.12 4.59
CA ALA A 166 9.06 2.88 4.30
C ALA A 166 8.85 2.64 2.81
N ASP A 167 8.14 1.58 2.44
CA ASP A 167 7.76 1.34 1.05
C ASP A 167 6.31 0.87 0.91
N TYR A 168 5.82 0.92 -0.31
CA TYR A 168 4.50 0.47 -0.68
C TYR A 168 4.59 -0.92 -1.31
N ILE A 169 3.72 -1.86 -0.92
CA ILE A 169 3.87 -3.28 -1.29
C ILE A 169 4.04 -3.46 -2.81
N VAL A 170 3.17 -2.86 -3.64
CA VAL A 170 3.29 -3.00 -5.11
C VAL A 170 4.55 -2.36 -5.70
N VAL A 171 5.09 -1.31 -5.06
CA VAL A 171 6.31 -0.64 -5.50
C VAL A 171 7.52 -1.52 -5.20
N GLU A 172 7.58 -2.09 -4.00
CA GLU A 172 8.61 -3.06 -3.64
C GLU A 172 8.56 -4.26 -4.59
N MET A 173 7.37 -4.79 -4.87
CA MET A 173 7.22 -5.86 -5.87
C MET A 173 7.74 -5.46 -7.26
N ALA A 174 7.39 -4.26 -7.73
CA ALA A 174 7.82 -3.78 -9.04
C ALA A 174 9.35 -3.66 -9.12
N LYS A 175 10.03 -3.17 -8.08
CA LYS A 175 11.49 -3.08 -8.03
C LYS A 175 12.15 -4.45 -8.19
N HIS A 176 11.64 -5.47 -7.50
CA HIS A 176 12.20 -6.83 -7.55
C HIS A 176 11.86 -7.58 -8.86
N ILE A 177 10.65 -7.39 -9.39
CA ILE A 177 10.18 -8.14 -10.57
C ILE A 177 10.61 -7.48 -11.89
N LEU A 178 10.54 -6.14 -11.95
CA LEU A 178 10.78 -5.37 -13.16
C LEU A 178 12.16 -4.68 -13.17
N GLY A 179 12.89 -4.73 -12.05
CA GLY A 179 14.21 -4.11 -11.89
C GLY A 179 14.16 -2.65 -11.44
N GLU A 180 15.33 -2.08 -11.11
CA GLU A 180 15.42 -0.73 -10.52
C GLU A 180 14.88 0.39 -11.42
N ASN A 181 14.97 0.22 -12.75
CA ASN A 181 14.51 1.20 -13.73
C ASN A 181 13.02 1.09 -14.07
N TRP A 182 12.26 0.23 -13.37
CA TRP A 182 10.86 -0.06 -13.68
C TRP A 182 10.00 1.19 -13.91
N MET A 183 10.21 2.24 -13.09
CA MET A 183 9.41 3.45 -13.14
C MET A 183 9.72 4.27 -14.40
N GLN A 184 11.00 4.41 -14.74
CA GLN A 184 11.42 5.13 -15.95
C GLN A 184 10.93 4.41 -17.20
N GLU A 185 11.08 3.09 -17.24
CA GLU A 185 10.59 2.27 -18.34
C GLU A 185 9.06 2.31 -18.47
N TYR A 186 8.35 2.25 -17.34
CA TYR A 186 6.90 2.37 -17.30
C TYR A 186 6.44 3.71 -17.87
N VAL A 187 7.03 4.83 -17.43
CA VAL A 187 6.69 6.17 -17.93
C VAL A 187 6.99 6.29 -19.43
N HIS A 188 8.13 5.77 -19.88
CA HIS A 188 8.48 5.77 -21.30
C HIS A 188 7.45 5.01 -22.15
N LYS A 189 7.07 3.80 -21.72
CA LYS A 189 6.05 2.98 -22.40
C LYS A 189 4.67 3.65 -22.37
N ALA A 190 4.26 4.22 -21.24
CA ALA A 190 2.98 4.90 -21.09
C ALA A 190 2.85 6.12 -22.01
N ASN A 191 3.92 6.92 -22.13
CA ASN A 191 3.94 8.09 -23.02
C ASN A 191 3.94 7.70 -24.51
N ASN A 192 4.50 6.54 -24.86
CA ASN A 192 4.58 6.04 -26.23
C ASN A 192 3.40 5.13 -26.60
N GLY A 193 2.17 5.60 -26.35
CA GLY A 193 0.94 4.93 -26.80
C GLY A 193 0.30 3.95 -25.80
N GLY A 194 0.78 3.92 -24.54
CA GLY A 194 0.20 3.07 -23.50
C GLY A 194 -1.05 3.64 -22.80
N ILE A 195 -1.48 4.87 -23.13
CA ILE A 195 -2.64 5.52 -22.51
C ILE A 195 -3.74 5.72 -23.55
N GLU A 196 -4.83 4.98 -23.40
CA GLU A 196 -6.09 5.26 -24.08
C GLU A 196 -6.82 6.40 -23.34
N LYS A 197 -7.05 7.51 -24.03
CA LYS A 197 -7.75 8.68 -23.47
C LYS A 197 -9.23 8.60 -23.82
N VAL A 198 -10.05 8.29 -22.83
CA VAL A 198 -11.51 8.39 -22.95
C VAL A 198 -11.92 9.80 -22.51
N LEU A 199 -12.49 10.59 -23.43
CA LEU A 199 -13.03 11.92 -23.11
C LEU A 199 -14.30 11.76 -22.23
N LEU A 200 -14.28 12.36 -21.04
CA LEU A 200 -15.39 12.38 -20.06
C LEU A 200 -16.15 13.71 -20.08
#